data_AF-A0A9D4NHJ7-F1
#
_entry.id   AF-A0A9D4NHJ7-F1
#
_cell.length_a   1.000
_cell.length_b   1.000
_cell.length_c   1.000
_cell.angle_alpha   90.00
_cell.angle_beta   90.00
_cell.angle_gamma   90.00
#
_symmetry.space_group_name_H-M   'P 1'
#
loop_
_entity.id
_entity.type
_entity.pdbx_description
1 polymer ?
#
loop_
_entity_poly.entity_id
_entity_poly.type
_entity_poly.pdbx_seq_one_letter_code
_entity_poly.pdbx_strand_id
1 'polypeptide(L)'
;MGLTMSTSSKLRLLDEAGEMLEDNIARSLRKNPLVKITGDNLDIYVRTGHHSLDRHNKDLHMFASNIIFSRIAQLGSFSTSFTMPSLGTLSPEKFFPNGHHRDTLTNTYCVLLGRILAEFKDFSWLQKVLPAHIYHPYQAEMRQKSEVFQLPIILKNEAKHEDCIDILDQYQQVLGDVYMKAFVTAGFTDS
;
A
#
# COMPACT_ATOMS: atom_id res chain seq x y z
N MET A 1 -42.79 -0.74 -0.07
CA MET A 1 -42.63 -1.55 1.17
C MET A 1 -41.13 -1.59 1.45
N GLY A 2 -40.66 -0.93 2.50
CA GLY A 2 -39.23 -0.87 2.84
C GLY A 2 -38.90 -1.91 3.90
N LEU A 3 -38.04 -2.87 3.60
CA LEU A 3 -37.48 -3.76 4.60
C LEU A 3 -36.40 -3.00 5.36
N THR A 4 -36.52 -2.90 6.69
CA THR A 4 -35.53 -2.25 7.55
C THR A 4 -34.91 -3.26 8.49
N MET A 5 -33.58 -3.35 8.47
CA MET A 5 -32.82 -4.23 9.35
C MET A 5 -32.69 -3.62 10.76
N SER A 6 -32.78 -4.46 11.80
CA SER A 6 -32.58 -4.03 13.18
C SER A 6 -31.13 -3.59 13.42
N THR A 7 -30.92 -2.74 14.44
CA THR A 7 -29.58 -2.26 14.79
C THR A 7 -28.63 -3.40 15.19
N SER A 8 -29.13 -4.41 15.91
CA SER A 8 -28.34 -5.57 16.31
C SER A 8 -27.90 -6.41 15.10
N SER A 9 -28.77 -6.60 14.12
CA SER A 9 -28.43 -7.29 12.87
C SER A 9 -27.41 -6.50 12.04
N LYS A 10 -27.47 -5.16 12.04
CA LYS A 10 -26.45 -4.32 11.38
C LYS A 10 -25.06 -4.49 11.99
N LEU A 11 -24.97 -4.47 13.32
CA LEU A 11 -23.69 -4.62 14.02
C LEU A 11 -23.08 -5.99 13.76
N ARG A 12 -23.88 -7.07 13.86
CA ARG A 12 -23.41 -8.42 13.56
C ARG A 12 -22.85 -8.56 12.15
N LEU A 13 -23.50 -7.96 11.14
CA LEU A 13 -23.00 -8.00 9.77
C LEU A 13 -21.67 -7.24 9.60
N LEU A 14 -21.48 -6.15 10.34
CA LEU A 14 -20.21 -5.42 10.32
C LEU A 14 -19.09 -6.23 10.98
N ASP A 15 -19.40 -6.89 12.10
CA ASP A 15 -18.46 -7.78 12.80
C ASP A 15 -18.07 -8.96 11.91
N GLU A 16 -19.05 -9.66 11.31
CA GLU A 16 -18.81 -10.76 10.36
C GLU A 16 -17.97 -10.32 9.16
N ALA A 17 -18.24 -9.13 8.61
CA ALA A 17 -17.45 -8.57 7.51
C ALA A 17 -15.99 -8.27 7.93
N GLY A 18 -15.79 -7.80 9.17
CA GLY A 18 -14.47 -7.58 9.77
C GLY A 18 -13.69 -8.88 9.95
N GLU A 19 -14.32 -9.93 10.50
CA GLU A 19 -13.68 -11.24 10.66
C GLU A 19 -13.27 -11.85 9.31
N MET A 20 -14.16 -11.76 8.31
CA MET A 20 -13.86 -12.21 6.94
C MET A 20 -12.69 -11.44 6.33
N LEU A 21 -12.56 -10.14 6.60
CA LEU A 21 -11.46 -9.32 6.13
C LEU A 21 -10.13 -9.82 6.71
N GLU A 22 -10.05 -10.03 8.03
CA GLU A 22 -8.85 -10.54 8.68
C GLU A 22 -8.44 -11.92 8.14
N ASP A 23 -9.41 -12.81 7.92
CA ASP A 23 -9.18 -14.14 7.33
C ASP A 23 -8.59 -14.04 5.92
N ASN A 24 -9.09 -13.09 5.13
CA ASN A 24 -8.60 -12.87 3.77
C ASN A 24 -7.17 -12.31 3.80
N ILE A 25 -6.87 -11.35 4.68
CA ILE A 25 -5.52 -10.81 4.83
C ILE A 25 -4.55 -11.91 5.29
N ALA A 26 -4.93 -12.71 6.29
CA ALA A 26 -4.12 -13.83 6.77
C ALA A 26 -3.85 -14.87 5.66
N ARG A 27 -4.86 -15.18 4.84
CA ARG A 27 -4.70 -16.09 3.68
C ARG A 27 -3.71 -15.55 2.67
N SER A 28 -3.71 -14.24 2.43
CA SER A 28 -2.82 -13.59 1.47
C SER A 28 -1.40 -13.43 2.00
N LEU A 29 -1.24 -13.22 3.32
CA LEU A 29 0.06 -13.26 4.01
C LEU A 29 0.75 -14.61 3.90
N ARG A 30 0.01 -15.71 3.99
CA ARG A 30 0.57 -17.06 3.79
C ARG A 30 1.14 -17.27 2.38
N LYS A 31 0.54 -16.65 1.38
CA LYS A 31 1.04 -16.70 -0.01
C LYS A 31 2.22 -15.76 -0.22
N ASN A 32 2.19 -14.62 0.48
CA ASN A 32 3.16 -13.56 0.30
C ASN A 32 3.31 -12.73 1.58
N PRO A 33 4.45 -12.84 2.27
CA PRO A 33 4.66 -12.13 3.53
C PRO A 33 5.01 -10.64 3.34
N LEU A 34 5.33 -10.20 2.12
CA LEU A 34 5.77 -8.83 1.88
C LEU A 34 4.58 -7.90 1.62
N VAL A 35 4.27 -7.09 2.62
CA VAL A 35 3.18 -6.11 2.60
C VAL A 35 3.69 -4.67 2.69
N LYS A 36 2.91 -3.75 2.14
CA LYS A 36 3.07 -2.30 2.31
C LYS A 36 1.79 -1.74 2.89
N ILE A 37 1.93 -0.78 3.80
CA ILE A 37 0.79 -0.10 4.41
C ILE A 37 0.81 1.35 3.96
N THR A 38 -0.36 1.84 3.57
CA THR A 38 -0.56 3.24 3.18
C THR A 38 -1.79 3.76 3.89
N GLY A 39 -1.73 4.95 4.46
CA GLY A 39 -2.88 5.62 5.04
C GLY A 39 -2.85 7.11 4.78
N ASP A 40 -4.00 7.74 4.93
CA ASP A 40 -4.22 9.17 4.74
C ASP A 40 -5.38 9.64 5.63
N ASN A 41 -5.42 10.94 5.92
CA ASN A 41 -6.53 11.56 6.63
C ASN A 41 -7.82 11.52 5.79
N LEU A 42 -8.93 11.26 6.49
CA LEU A 42 -10.28 11.28 5.97
C LEU A 42 -11.12 12.24 6.81
N ASP A 43 -11.29 13.46 6.29
CA ASP A 43 -12.10 14.49 6.93
C ASP A 43 -13.52 14.51 6.37
N ILE A 44 -14.51 14.37 7.24
CA ILE A 44 -15.93 14.40 6.86
C ILE A 44 -16.63 15.55 7.58
N TYR A 45 -17.07 16.54 6.81
CA TYR A 45 -17.88 17.64 7.32
C TYR A 45 -19.37 17.33 7.21
N VAL A 46 -20.03 17.17 8.37
CA VAL A 46 -21.46 16.92 8.45
C VAL A 46 -22.21 18.22 8.75
N ARG A 47 -22.97 18.69 7.76
CA ARG A 47 -23.85 19.85 7.89
C ARG A 47 -25.17 19.46 8.53
N THR A 48 -25.57 20.21 9.54
CA THR A 48 -26.87 20.06 10.18
C THR A 48 -27.88 20.96 9.46
N GLY A 49 -28.98 20.37 8.94
CA GLY A 49 -30.01 21.11 8.21
C GLY A 49 -30.77 22.14 9.06
N HIS A 50 -30.80 21.97 10.38
CA HIS A 50 -31.37 22.94 11.31
C HIS A 50 -30.43 23.13 12.52
N HIS A 51 -29.86 24.32 12.62
CA HIS A 51 -28.98 24.69 13.72
C HIS A 51 -29.79 24.94 14.99
N SER A 52 -29.45 24.24 16.07
CA SER A 52 -29.98 24.49 17.41
C SER A 52 -28.81 24.48 18.41
N LEU A 53 -29.03 24.98 19.63
CA LEU A 53 -28.02 24.99 20.69
C LEU A 53 -27.41 23.61 20.99
N ASP A 54 -28.09 22.51 20.65
CA ASP A 54 -27.57 21.14 20.84
C ASP A 54 -27.15 20.45 19.54
N ARG A 55 -27.46 21.02 18.37
CA ARG A 55 -27.13 20.45 17.05
C ARG A 55 -26.38 21.46 16.18
N HIS A 56 -25.06 21.29 16.19
CA HIS A 56 -24.11 22.03 15.39
C HIS A 56 -23.57 21.19 14.24
N ASN A 57 -22.88 21.82 13.30
CA ASN A 57 -22.11 21.09 12.29
C ASN A 57 -21.00 20.31 12.99
N LYS A 58 -20.69 19.13 12.46
CA LYS A 58 -19.63 18.27 13.00
C LYS A 58 -18.54 18.12 11.97
N ASP A 59 -17.31 18.27 12.42
CA ASP A 59 -16.14 17.91 11.65
C ASP A 59 -15.60 16.59 12.22
N LEU A 60 -15.54 15.57 11.38
CA LEU A 60 -15.08 14.24 11.76
C LEU A 60 -13.71 14.02 11.15
N HIS A 61 -12.67 14.02 11.98
CA HIS A 61 -11.32 13.67 11.58
C HIS A 61 -11.13 12.16 11.75
N MET A 62 -10.92 11.48 10.64
CA MET A 62 -10.69 10.05 10.59
C MET A 62 -9.40 9.77 9.83
N PHE A 63 -8.92 8.54 9.91
CA PHE A 63 -7.74 8.08 9.21
C PHE A 63 -8.05 6.75 8.54
N ALA A 64 -7.87 6.69 7.23
CA ALA A 64 -8.19 5.52 6.42
C ALA A 64 -6.89 4.90 5.90
N SER A 65 -6.80 3.57 5.97
CA SER A 65 -5.58 2.87 5.62
C SER A 65 -5.82 1.57 4.87
N ASN A 66 -4.79 1.12 4.16
CA ASN A 66 -4.83 -0.06 3.31
C ASN A 66 -3.55 -0.90 3.48
N ILE A 67 -3.71 -2.22 3.47
CA ILE A 67 -2.62 -3.18 3.29
C ILE A 67 -2.57 -3.57 1.81
N ILE A 68 -1.38 -3.48 1.22
CA ILE A 68 -1.09 -3.79 -0.17
C ILE A 68 -0.04 -4.88 -0.23
N PHE A 69 -0.36 -6.01 -0.85
CA PHE A 69 0.57 -7.12 -1.04
C PHE A 69 1.51 -6.86 -2.21
N SER A 70 2.83 -6.98 -1.99
CA SER A 70 3.82 -6.78 -3.05
C SER A 70 3.74 -7.88 -4.08
N ARG A 71 3.71 -7.58 -5.38
CA ARG A 71 3.70 -8.63 -6.43
C ARG A 71 5.02 -9.38 -6.55
N ILE A 72 6.09 -8.80 -6.02
CA ILE A 72 7.44 -9.37 -6.04
C ILE A 72 7.85 -9.56 -4.59
N ALA A 73 7.91 -10.81 -4.15
CA ALA A 73 8.27 -11.20 -2.79
C ALA A 73 9.61 -11.92 -2.81
N GLN A 74 10.69 -11.21 -3.13
CA GLN A 74 12.03 -11.79 -3.01
C GLN A 74 12.56 -11.58 -1.59
N LEU A 75 11.99 -12.31 -0.63
CA LEU A 75 12.47 -12.27 0.76
C LEU A 75 13.84 -12.96 0.91
N GLY A 76 14.16 -13.91 0.01
CA GLY A 76 15.36 -14.76 0.10
C GLY A 76 16.66 -14.19 -0.48
N SER A 77 16.68 -12.99 -1.06
CA SER A 77 17.91 -12.40 -1.62
C SER A 77 18.61 -11.42 -0.67
N PHE A 78 18.02 -11.10 0.47
CA PHE A 78 18.69 -10.28 1.49
C PHE A 78 19.58 -11.21 2.31
N SER A 79 20.82 -11.41 1.84
CA SER A 79 21.85 -12.02 2.67
C SER A 79 21.97 -11.19 3.96
N THR A 80 21.63 -11.77 5.10
CA THR A 80 21.87 -11.21 6.43
C THR A 80 23.37 -10.96 6.68
N SER A 81 24.24 -11.49 5.81
CA SER A 81 25.69 -11.28 5.82
C SER A 81 26.19 -10.02 5.11
N PHE A 82 25.31 -9.19 4.51
CA PHE A 82 25.75 -7.89 3.98
C PHE A 82 25.98 -6.93 5.13
N THR A 83 27.22 -6.85 5.60
CA THR A 83 27.66 -5.74 6.46
C THR A 83 27.56 -4.47 5.62
N MET A 84 26.58 -3.62 5.92
CA MET A 84 26.50 -2.29 5.31
C MET A 84 27.85 -1.60 5.55
N PRO A 85 28.54 -1.10 4.51
CA PRO A 85 29.79 -0.39 4.71
C PRO A 85 29.54 0.79 5.66
N SER A 86 30.48 1.03 6.58
CA SER A 86 30.42 2.22 7.44
C SER A 86 30.23 3.47 6.57
N LEU A 87 29.40 4.42 7.03
CA LEU A 87 29.07 5.64 6.26
C LEU A 87 30.33 6.41 5.84
N GLY A 88 31.41 6.31 6.62
CA GLY A 88 32.71 6.93 6.31
C GLY A 88 33.54 6.23 5.23
N THR A 89 33.23 4.99 4.85
CA THR A 89 33.95 4.22 3.80
C THR A 89 33.14 4.07 2.51
N LEU A 90 31.94 4.65 2.47
CA LEU A 90 31.03 4.54 1.35
C LEU A 90 31.29 5.66 0.34
N SER A 91 31.93 5.32 -0.79
CA SER A 91 32.11 6.28 -1.89
C SER A 91 30.75 6.69 -2.46
N PRO A 92 30.49 8.00 -2.69
CA PRO A 92 29.28 8.49 -3.34
C PRO A 92 29.01 7.82 -4.70
N GLU A 93 30.07 7.43 -5.42
CA GLU A 93 30.02 6.78 -6.73
C GLU A 93 29.25 5.45 -6.73
N LYS A 94 29.16 4.78 -5.57
CA LYS A 94 28.41 3.53 -5.42
C LYS A 94 26.89 3.72 -5.40
N PHE A 95 26.42 4.94 -5.10
CA PHE A 95 24.99 5.27 -5.15
C PHE A 95 24.51 5.61 -6.55
N PHE A 96 25.44 6.03 -7.43
CA PHE A 96 25.09 6.35 -8.80
C PHE A 96 25.03 5.06 -9.64
N PRO A 97 24.04 4.94 -10.54
CA PRO A 97 24.02 3.88 -11.53
C PRO A 97 25.34 3.90 -12.32
N ASN A 98 26.09 2.79 -12.27
CA ASN A 98 27.36 2.65 -12.96
C ASN A 98 27.33 1.45 -13.93
N GLY A 99 28.26 1.46 -14.90
CA GLY A 99 28.35 0.44 -15.95
C GLY A 99 27.02 0.16 -16.64
N HIS A 100 26.65 -1.12 -16.72
CA HIS A 100 25.45 -1.62 -17.40
C HIS A 100 24.14 -1.00 -16.90
N HIS A 101 24.03 -0.70 -15.59
CA HIS A 101 22.83 -0.09 -15.03
C HIS A 101 22.62 1.33 -15.57
N ARG A 102 23.71 2.08 -15.75
CA ARG A 102 23.66 3.43 -16.32
C ARG A 102 23.21 3.41 -17.78
N ASP A 103 23.72 2.46 -18.56
CA ASP A 103 23.38 2.34 -19.98
C ASP A 103 21.91 1.92 -20.16
N THR A 104 21.44 0.98 -19.34
CA THR A 104 20.01 0.57 -19.29
C THR A 104 19.11 1.75 -18.93
N LEU A 105 19.51 2.53 -17.92
CA LEU A 105 18.76 3.71 -17.48
C LEU A 105 18.74 4.81 -18.57
N THR A 106 19.88 5.03 -19.22
CA THR A 106 19.99 6.00 -20.32
C THR A 106 19.08 5.61 -21.48
N ASN A 107 19.11 4.34 -21.89
CA ASN A 107 18.22 3.84 -22.95
C ASN A 107 16.73 3.98 -22.57
N THR A 108 16.40 3.66 -21.32
CA THR A 108 15.05 3.85 -20.76
C THR A 108 14.60 5.31 -20.85
N TYR A 109 15.47 6.26 -20.47
CA TYR A 109 15.18 7.68 -20.59
C TYR A 109 15.04 8.14 -22.04
N CYS A 110 15.86 7.64 -22.97
CA CYS A 110 15.71 7.93 -24.40
C CYS A 110 14.32 7.52 -24.90
N VAL A 111 13.81 6.36 -24.50
CA VAL A 111 12.44 5.92 -24.85
C VAL A 111 11.39 6.84 -24.25
N LEU A 112 11.53 7.23 -22.98
CA LEU A 112 10.57 8.12 -22.30
C LEU A 112 10.55 9.51 -22.94
N LEU A 113 11.71 10.12 -23.17
CA LEU A 113 11.84 11.40 -23.86
C LEU A 113 11.32 11.31 -25.28
N GLY A 114 11.61 10.22 -25.99
CA GLY A 114 11.05 9.96 -27.32
C GLY A 114 9.53 9.95 -27.31
N ARG A 115 8.89 9.36 -26.29
CA ARG A 115 7.42 9.35 -26.17
C ARG A 115 6.85 10.74 -25.96
N ILE A 116 7.49 11.55 -25.13
CA ILE A 116 7.11 12.96 -24.92
C ILE A 116 7.26 13.75 -26.22
N LEU A 117 8.39 13.58 -26.93
CA LEU A 117 8.60 14.22 -28.23
C LEU A 117 7.56 13.78 -29.27
N ALA A 118 7.13 12.52 -29.23
CA ALA A 118 6.15 11.98 -30.16
C ALA A 118 4.73 12.54 -29.98
N GLU A 119 4.45 13.31 -28.91
CA GLU A 119 3.22 14.08 -28.76
C GLU A 119 3.19 15.31 -29.68
N PHE A 120 4.36 15.81 -30.10
CA PHE A 120 4.46 16.91 -31.05
C PHE A 120 4.28 16.40 -32.48
N LYS A 121 3.48 17.14 -33.28
CA LYS A 121 3.07 16.74 -34.64
C LYS A 121 4.27 16.41 -35.56
N ASP A 122 5.34 17.19 -35.47
CA ASP A 122 6.54 17.05 -36.30
C ASP A 122 7.35 15.78 -35.98
N PHE A 123 7.13 15.21 -34.79
CA PHE A 123 7.82 14.03 -34.28
C PHE A 123 6.90 12.82 -34.12
N SER A 124 5.68 12.88 -34.65
CA SER A 124 4.67 11.81 -34.57
C SER A 124 5.14 10.48 -35.18
N TRP A 125 6.11 10.53 -36.11
CA TRP A 125 6.76 9.35 -36.68
C TRP A 125 7.52 8.51 -35.64
N LEU A 126 7.98 9.11 -34.53
CA LEU A 126 8.70 8.42 -33.45
C LEU A 126 7.85 7.32 -32.82
N GLN A 127 6.52 7.45 -32.80
CA GLN A 127 5.61 6.43 -32.26
C GLN A 127 5.75 5.08 -32.98
N LYS A 128 6.20 5.07 -34.26
CA LYS A 128 6.40 3.85 -35.05
C LYS A 128 7.71 3.13 -34.72
N VAL A 129 8.69 3.85 -34.18
CA VAL A 129 10.05 3.33 -33.93
C VAL A 129 10.25 3.03 -32.45
N LEU A 130 9.58 3.78 -31.57
CA LEU A 130 9.70 3.60 -30.13
C LEU A 130 9.04 2.29 -29.68
N PRO A 131 9.67 1.55 -28.75
CA PRO A 131 9.08 0.34 -28.21
C PRO A 131 7.81 0.67 -27.43
N ALA A 132 6.77 -0.14 -27.62
CA ALA A 132 5.49 0.01 -26.92
C ALA A 132 5.64 -0.17 -25.39
N HIS A 133 6.57 -1.00 -24.94
CA HIS A 133 6.86 -1.22 -23.53
C HIS A 133 8.36 -1.21 -23.26
N ILE A 134 8.76 -0.63 -22.13
CA ILE A 134 10.14 -0.66 -21.65
C ILE A 134 10.28 -1.95 -20.85
N TYR A 135 11.02 -2.92 -21.40
CA TYR A 135 11.18 -4.23 -20.77
C TYR A 135 11.79 -4.10 -19.38
N HIS A 136 11.20 -4.83 -18.42
CA HIS A 136 11.79 -5.04 -17.11
C HIS A 136 11.58 -6.50 -16.67
N PRO A 137 12.49 -7.08 -15.87
CA PRO A 137 12.47 -8.51 -15.55
C PRO A 137 11.16 -9.00 -14.92
N TYR A 138 10.51 -8.13 -14.12
CA TYR A 138 9.29 -8.45 -13.38
C TYR A 138 8.00 -7.97 -14.08
N GLN A 139 8.00 -7.83 -15.40
CA GLN A 139 6.87 -7.29 -16.15
C GLN A 139 5.62 -8.18 -16.01
N ALA A 140 5.80 -9.49 -16.02
CA ALA A 140 4.69 -10.43 -15.92
C ALA A 140 3.98 -10.33 -14.56
N GLU A 141 4.76 -10.19 -13.49
CA GLU A 141 4.32 -10.06 -12.11
C GLU A 141 3.71 -8.68 -11.88
N MET A 142 4.40 -7.59 -12.27
CA MET A 142 3.90 -6.23 -12.05
C MET A 142 2.65 -5.88 -12.86
N ARG A 143 2.39 -6.60 -13.97
CA ARG A 143 1.14 -6.46 -14.74
C ARG A 143 -0.09 -6.98 -13.99
N GLN A 144 0.08 -7.84 -12.99
CA GLN A 144 -1.04 -8.38 -12.22
C GLN A 144 -1.68 -7.32 -11.33
N LYS A 145 -3.00 -7.45 -11.10
CA LYS A 145 -3.74 -6.58 -10.19
C LYS A 145 -3.17 -6.71 -8.77
N SER A 146 -2.93 -5.59 -8.10
CA SER A 146 -2.55 -5.60 -6.68
C SER A 146 -3.68 -6.17 -5.83
N GLU A 147 -3.33 -7.00 -4.86
CA GLU A 147 -4.24 -7.39 -3.80
C GLU A 147 -4.16 -6.34 -2.68
N VAL A 148 -5.30 -5.72 -2.40
CA VAL A 148 -5.43 -4.57 -1.49
C VAL A 148 -6.61 -4.83 -0.56
N PHE A 149 -6.38 -4.63 0.73
CA PHE A 149 -7.41 -4.72 1.76
C PHE A 149 -7.45 -3.41 2.54
N GLN A 150 -8.65 -2.86 2.73
CA GLN A 150 -8.83 -1.68 3.56
C GLN A 150 -8.83 -2.10 5.02
N LEU A 151 -8.07 -1.40 5.85
CA LEU A 151 -8.06 -1.59 7.29
C LEU A 151 -9.20 -0.81 7.95
N PRO A 152 -9.54 -1.15 9.21
CA PRO A 152 -10.53 -0.40 9.98
C PRO A 152 -10.21 1.11 10.02
N ILE A 153 -11.23 1.94 9.85
CA ILE A 153 -11.08 3.39 9.91
C ILE A 153 -10.85 3.81 11.37
N ILE A 154 -9.85 4.66 11.59
CA ILE A 154 -9.46 5.13 12.91
C ILE A 154 -10.00 6.55 13.10
N LEU A 155 -10.64 6.84 14.24
CA LEU A 155 -11.16 8.18 14.57
C LEU A 155 -10.06 9.09 15.15
N LYS A 156 -9.00 9.28 14.37
CA LYS A 156 -7.75 9.96 14.74
C LYS A 156 -7.24 10.80 13.56
N ASN A 157 -6.42 11.81 13.83
CA ASN A 157 -5.86 12.70 12.81
C ASN A 157 -4.33 12.63 12.80
N GLU A 158 -3.72 12.24 11.68
CA GLU A 158 -2.27 12.09 11.58
C GLU A 158 -1.50 13.41 11.80
N ALA A 159 -2.15 14.56 11.60
CA ALA A 159 -1.54 15.87 11.80
C ALA A 159 -1.24 16.16 13.29
N LYS A 160 -1.88 15.43 14.21
CA LYS A 160 -1.62 15.53 15.65
C LYS A 160 -0.67 14.42 16.06
N HIS A 161 0.42 14.79 16.74
CA HIS A 161 1.46 13.85 17.13
C HIS A 161 0.94 12.70 18.02
N GLU A 162 0.10 13.01 19.02
CA GLU A 162 -0.50 12.02 19.91
C GLU A 162 -1.38 11.01 19.15
N ASP A 163 -2.24 11.52 18.26
CA ASP A 163 -3.10 10.68 17.43
C ASP A 163 -2.29 9.84 16.43
N CYS A 164 -1.14 10.33 15.96
CA CYS A 164 -0.22 9.55 15.12
C CYS A 164 0.38 8.36 15.89
N ILE A 165 0.72 8.52 17.17
CA ILE A 165 1.19 7.41 18.00
C ILE A 165 0.09 6.37 18.14
N ASP A 166 -1.13 6.81 18.45
CA ASP A 166 -2.29 5.91 18.56
C ASP A 166 -2.56 5.11 17.26
N ILE A 167 -2.40 5.76 16.10
CA ILE A 167 -2.52 5.10 14.79
C ILE A 167 -1.45 4.01 14.64
N LEU A 168 -0.21 4.28 15.02
CA LEU A 168 0.89 3.31 14.92
C LEU A 168 0.71 2.14 15.88
N ASP A 169 0.24 2.38 17.11
CA ASP A 169 -0.06 1.34 18.08
C ASP A 169 -1.18 0.41 17.58
N GLN A 170 -2.22 0.98 16.97
CA GLN A 170 -3.28 0.18 16.33
C GLN A 170 -2.76 -0.65 15.17
N TYR A 171 -1.89 -0.11 14.33
CA TYR A 171 -1.24 -0.90 13.28
C TYR A 171 -0.43 -2.05 13.85
N GLN A 172 0.36 -1.81 14.89
CA GLN A 172 1.15 -2.87 15.52
C GLN A 172 0.24 -3.99 16.04
N GLN A 173 -0.87 -3.64 16.69
CA GLN A 173 -1.82 -4.63 17.19
C GLN A 173 -2.49 -5.42 16.06
N VAL A 174 -3.10 -4.73 15.09
CA VAL A 174 -3.81 -5.38 13.97
C VAL A 174 -2.88 -6.27 13.16
N LEU A 175 -1.67 -5.82 12.86
CA LEU A 175 -0.69 -6.63 12.13
C LEU A 175 -0.20 -7.81 12.96
N GLY A 176 0.00 -7.62 14.26
CA GLY A 176 0.34 -8.69 15.19
C GLY A 176 -0.73 -9.79 15.19
N ASP A 177 -1.99 -9.41 15.35
CA ASP A 177 -3.12 -10.34 15.39
C ASP A 177 -3.27 -11.10 14.07
N VAL A 178 -3.22 -10.39 12.94
CA VAL A 178 -3.30 -11.00 11.61
C VAL A 178 -2.10 -11.92 11.34
N TYR A 179 -0.88 -11.54 11.77
CA TYR A 179 0.32 -12.37 11.61
C TYR A 179 0.23 -13.65 12.46
N MET A 180 -0.19 -13.53 13.73
CA MET A 180 -0.41 -14.67 14.61
C MET A 180 -1.45 -15.63 14.04
N LYS A 181 -2.54 -15.08 13.49
CA LYS A 181 -3.60 -15.85 12.80
C LYS A 181 -3.10 -16.51 11.51
N ALA A 182 -2.20 -15.85 10.78
CA ALA A 182 -1.61 -16.39 9.56
C ALA A 182 -0.65 -17.55 9.85
N PHE A 183 0.25 -17.43 10.83
CA PHE A 183 1.38 -18.37 10.97
C PHE A 183 1.36 -19.22 12.24
N VAL A 184 0.81 -18.74 13.36
CA VAL A 184 0.87 -19.45 14.64
C VAL A 184 -0.38 -20.28 14.90
N THR A 185 -1.58 -19.71 14.73
CA THR A 185 -2.84 -20.44 14.99
C THR A 185 -3.12 -21.53 13.94
N ALA A 186 -2.47 -21.47 12.78
CA ALA A 186 -2.67 -22.41 11.67
C ALA A 186 -1.77 -23.66 11.71
N GLY A 187 -0.96 -23.84 12.75
CA GLY A 187 -0.15 -25.06 12.93
C GLY A 187 0.99 -25.23 11.93
N PHE A 188 1.61 -24.14 11.46
CA PHE A 188 2.87 -24.23 10.71
C PHE A 188 4.03 -24.39 11.71
N THR A 189 4.17 -25.61 12.23
CA THR A 189 5.45 -26.08 12.76
C THR A 189 6.33 -26.44 11.56
N ASP A 190 7.42 -25.70 11.40
CA ASP A 190 8.43 -25.90 10.36
C ASP A 190 8.80 -27.39 10.19
N SER A 191 8.76 -27.85 8.95
CA SER A 191 9.35 -29.12 8.49
C SER A 191 10.57 -28.82 7.63
#